data_AF-A0A968VQG4-F1
#
_entry.id   AF-A0A968VQG4-F1
#
_cell.length_a   1.000
_cell.length_b   1.000
_cell.length_c   1.000
_cell.angle_alpha   90.00
_cell.angle_beta   90.00
_cell.angle_gamma   90.00
#
_symmetry.space_group_name_H-M   'P 1'
#
loop_
_entity.id
_entity.type
_entity.pdbx_description
1 polymer ?
#
loop_
_entity_poly.entity_id
_entity_poly.type
_entity_poly.pdbx_seq_one_letter_code
_entity_poly.pdbx_strand_id
1 'polypeptide(L)'
;MLDSSLSGGNADVSAIDTPGQLYARNVTTTGYQSAIRRDGAVVPGANVNEYFSNQFQLFDSPRRSLNLPVRETPLPQQDDPASWALFAPRWYGDTAGLQALFDSGASTISFPFNYPYGQGAYLFYNEVEVIVPPTVRRIVGFQAGINSDSKGKNGGGLKLVIAEGSAEPLTIEQFGYGVKVEHRAARTLVLRDGAYRYNDGPGASELFLENVIIGPLRLNHVRQVWARQLNTESQPVKVDNRSADLWVLGFKTEGSWTTIRTSDGARTELLGAYLMGIHVDTPEEREAPVFVVEDASASLVYRQIGYQEDKNYRVLLRERRNGVTREQPRGLWPNEVALLSAYAEPSAQPDPSLSERLYLPLLRR
;
A
#
# COMPACT_ATOMS: atom_id res chain seq x y z
N MET A 1 -5.87 -10.01 14.95
CA MET A 1 -5.48 -9.21 16.14
C MET A 1 -3.97 -9.03 16.10
N LEU A 2 -3.43 -7.83 16.32
CA LEU A 2 -1.99 -7.57 16.18
C LEU A 2 -1.52 -6.71 17.36
N ASP A 3 -0.38 -7.03 17.96
CA ASP A 3 0.36 -6.17 18.90
C ASP A 3 -0.54 -5.58 20.00
N SER A 4 -1.32 -6.43 20.67
CA SER A 4 -2.44 -6.02 21.52
C SER A 4 -2.28 -6.47 22.97
N SER A 5 -2.76 -5.64 23.90
CA SER A 5 -2.95 -6.00 25.30
C SER A 5 -4.44 -5.91 25.67
N LEU A 6 -5.02 -7.01 26.12
CA LEU A 6 -6.44 -7.14 26.47
C LEU A 6 -6.59 -7.37 27.97
N SER A 7 -7.13 -6.39 28.69
CA SER A 7 -7.21 -6.43 30.16
C SER A 7 -8.63 -6.19 30.69
N GLY A 8 -8.88 -6.59 31.94
CA GLY A 8 -10.13 -6.30 32.64
C GLY A 8 -11.27 -7.27 32.33
N GLY A 9 -10.93 -8.45 31.80
CA GLY A 9 -11.87 -9.50 31.44
C GLY A 9 -12.53 -10.23 32.62
N ASN A 10 -13.39 -11.18 32.26
CA ASN A 10 -13.91 -12.19 33.19
C ASN A 10 -13.06 -13.46 33.09
N ALA A 11 -12.64 -14.01 34.23
CA ALA A 11 -11.77 -15.18 34.32
C ALA A 11 -12.39 -16.48 33.78
N ASP A 12 -13.71 -16.50 33.51
CA ASP A 12 -14.43 -17.64 32.95
C ASP A 12 -14.51 -17.62 31.42
N VAL A 13 -14.03 -16.57 30.75
CA VAL A 13 -14.08 -16.43 29.28
C VAL A 13 -12.72 -16.10 28.69
N SER A 14 -12.49 -16.51 27.44
CA SER A 14 -11.31 -16.09 26.67
C SER A 14 -11.46 -14.66 26.15
N ALA A 15 -10.33 -13.95 26.00
CA ALA A 15 -10.34 -12.57 25.51
C ALA A 15 -10.79 -12.45 24.05
N ILE A 16 -10.46 -13.44 23.22
CA ILE A 16 -10.90 -13.58 21.84
C ILE A 16 -11.65 -14.90 21.73
N ASP A 17 -12.97 -14.87 21.56
CA ASP A 17 -13.80 -16.05 21.30
C ASP A 17 -14.41 -15.94 19.89
N THR A 18 -14.05 -16.87 19.00
CA THR A 18 -14.52 -16.83 17.61
C THR A 18 -14.75 -18.22 17.02
N PRO A 19 -15.86 -18.44 16.28
CA PRO A 19 -16.04 -19.65 15.48
C PRO A 19 -15.27 -19.58 14.15
N GLY A 20 -14.76 -18.41 13.76
CA GLY A 20 -14.16 -18.15 12.45
C GLY A 20 -12.67 -18.48 12.35
N GLN A 21 -12.10 -18.17 11.19
CA GLN A 21 -10.64 -18.13 11.03
C GLN A 21 -10.06 -16.94 11.80
N LEU A 22 -8.86 -17.11 12.35
CA LEU A 22 -8.19 -16.11 13.17
C LEU A 22 -6.70 -16.12 12.87
N TYR A 23 -6.17 -14.92 12.61
CA TYR A 23 -4.76 -14.61 12.74
C TYR A 23 -4.56 -13.66 13.92
N ALA A 24 -3.68 -14.03 14.84
CA ALA A 24 -3.32 -13.23 15.99
C ALA A 24 -1.80 -13.24 16.22
N ARG A 25 -1.19 -12.09 16.48
CA ARG A 25 0.25 -11.96 16.75
C ARG A 25 0.49 -10.98 17.89
N ASN A 26 1.41 -11.31 18.79
CA ASN A 26 1.80 -10.51 19.94
C ASN A 26 0.60 -10.04 20.78
N VAL A 27 -0.25 -10.99 21.19
CA VAL A 27 -1.41 -10.71 22.04
C VAL A 27 -1.13 -11.13 23.47
N THR A 28 -1.31 -10.20 24.40
CA THR A 28 -1.22 -10.46 25.84
C THR A 28 -2.57 -10.19 26.49
N THR A 29 -2.95 -11.01 27.47
CA THR A 29 -4.24 -10.86 28.15
C THR A 29 -4.12 -10.90 29.66
N THR A 30 -5.02 -10.21 30.37
CA THR A 30 -5.06 -10.18 31.84
C THR A 30 -6.50 -10.12 32.32
N GLY A 31 -6.85 -10.99 33.28
CA GLY A 31 -8.23 -11.11 33.80
C GLY A 31 -9.14 -12.03 32.98
N TYR A 32 -8.63 -12.70 31.95
CA TYR A 32 -9.37 -13.67 31.13
C TYR A 32 -8.94 -15.11 31.44
N GLN A 33 -9.78 -16.09 31.12
CA GLN A 33 -9.45 -17.52 31.20
C GLN A 33 -8.23 -17.86 30.34
N SER A 34 -8.19 -17.33 29.11
CA SER A 34 -7.12 -17.47 28.14
C SER A 34 -7.14 -16.32 27.14
N ALA A 35 -6.14 -16.26 26.27
CA ALA A 35 -6.12 -15.29 25.18
C ALA A 35 -7.15 -15.63 24.09
N ILE A 36 -7.22 -16.88 23.65
CA ILE A 36 -8.01 -17.30 22.49
C ILE A 36 -8.86 -18.53 22.85
N ARG A 37 -10.11 -18.52 22.40
CA ARG A 37 -10.97 -19.68 22.20
C ARG A 37 -11.43 -19.68 20.75
N ARG A 38 -11.25 -20.81 20.07
CA ARG A 38 -11.68 -20.97 18.69
C ARG A 38 -12.54 -22.21 18.55
N ASP A 39 -13.71 -22.05 17.95
CA ASP A 39 -14.63 -23.16 17.68
C ASP A 39 -14.88 -24.03 18.93
N GLY A 40 -15.15 -23.35 20.05
CA GLY A 40 -15.37 -23.99 21.35
C GLY A 40 -14.10 -24.43 22.08
N ALA A 41 -12.96 -24.59 21.40
CA ALA A 41 -11.70 -25.05 21.99
C ALA A 41 -10.84 -23.89 22.53
N VAL A 42 -10.45 -23.99 23.80
CA VAL A 42 -9.57 -23.01 24.47
C VAL A 42 -8.12 -23.24 24.05
N VAL A 43 -7.46 -22.18 23.58
CA VAL A 43 -6.00 -22.17 23.40
C VAL A 43 -5.36 -21.83 24.74
N PRO A 44 -4.53 -22.71 25.32
CA PRO A 44 -3.94 -22.47 26.63
C PRO A 44 -3.04 -21.23 26.66
N GLY A 45 -3.11 -20.48 27.75
CA GLY A 45 -2.23 -19.35 28.04
C GLY A 45 -2.84 -17.97 27.81
N ALA A 46 -2.27 -16.98 28.49
CA ALA A 46 -2.65 -15.58 28.41
C ALA A 46 -1.79 -14.79 27.40
N ASN A 47 -0.71 -15.39 26.89
CA ASN A 47 0.21 -14.77 25.95
C ASN A 47 0.27 -15.59 24.66
N VAL A 48 0.07 -14.93 23.53
CA VAL A 48 0.11 -15.50 22.19
C VAL A 48 1.15 -14.75 21.39
N ASN A 49 2.28 -15.41 21.12
CA ASN A 49 3.30 -14.86 20.24
C ASN A 49 2.78 -14.79 18.80
N GLU A 50 2.27 -15.92 18.29
CA GLU A 50 1.59 -15.98 16.99
C GLU A 50 0.61 -17.16 16.99
N TYR A 51 -0.56 -16.94 16.42
CA TYR A 51 -1.63 -17.92 16.25
C TYR A 51 -2.26 -17.73 14.88
N PHE A 52 -2.47 -18.86 14.18
CA PHE A 52 -3.18 -18.91 12.92
C PHE A 52 -4.06 -20.15 12.90
N SER A 53 -5.29 -19.98 12.44
CA SER A 53 -6.30 -21.03 12.42
C SER A 53 -6.09 -22.08 11.31
N ASN A 54 -5.37 -21.71 10.25
CA ASN A 54 -4.90 -22.56 9.17
C ASN A 54 -3.59 -21.97 8.61
N GLN A 55 -2.82 -22.79 7.88
CA GLN A 55 -1.57 -22.34 7.29
C GLN A 55 -1.30 -23.04 5.96
N PHE A 56 -0.76 -22.30 4.99
CA PHE A 56 -0.36 -22.82 3.69
C PHE A 56 1.03 -22.32 3.24
N GLN A 57 1.74 -23.16 2.47
CA GLN A 57 3.02 -22.85 1.83
C GLN A 57 3.19 -23.73 0.58
N LEU A 58 3.81 -23.23 -0.49
CA LEU A 58 4.11 -24.04 -1.69
C LEU A 58 5.46 -24.73 -1.64
N PHE A 59 6.43 -24.13 -0.94
CA PHE A 59 7.74 -24.69 -0.64
C PHE A 59 7.90 -24.79 0.86
N ASP A 60 8.85 -25.62 1.32
CA ASP A 60 9.15 -25.63 2.74
C ASP A 60 9.71 -24.27 3.18
N SER A 61 9.20 -23.74 4.28
CA SER A 61 9.51 -22.39 4.74
C SER A 61 9.17 -22.21 6.22
N PRO A 62 9.72 -21.18 6.89
CA PRO A 62 9.32 -20.84 8.24
C PRO A 62 7.80 -20.70 8.37
N ARG A 63 7.23 -21.39 9.34
CA ARG A 63 5.79 -21.43 9.58
C ARG A 63 5.33 -20.27 10.47
N ARG A 64 5.58 -19.05 10.00
CA ARG A 64 5.30 -17.79 10.69
C ARG A 64 5.13 -16.65 9.69
N SER A 65 4.55 -15.54 10.12
CA SER A 65 4.56 -14.29 9.36
C SER A 65 5.97 -13.70 9.25
N LEU A 66 6.15 -12.77 8.31
CA LEU A 66 7.40 -12.02 8.17
C LEU A 66 7.69 -11.17 9.40
N ASN A 67 6.64 -10.77 10.14
CA ASN A 67 6.72 -9.89 11.28
C ASN A 67 7.46 -8.60 10.92
N LEU A 68 7.06 -8.01 9.79
CA LEU A 68 7.61 -6.73 9.37
C LEU A 68 7.28 -5.66 10.43
N PRO A 69 8.17 -4.69 10.66
CA PRO A 69 7.95 -3.66 11.68
C PRO A 69 6.65 -2.89 11.43
N VAL A 70 5.82 -2.79 12.47
CA VAL A 70 4.65 -1.91 12.45
C VAL A 70 5.11 -0.51 12.83
N ARG A 71 4.68 0.49 12.05
CA ARG A 71 4.92 1.90 12.36
C ARG A 71 3.64 2.71 12.20
N GLU A 72 3.36 3.52 13.21
CA GLU A 72 2.23 4.44 13.18
C GLU A 72 2.43 5.54 12.14
N THR A 73 1.34 5.88 11.46
CA THR A 73 1.32 6.93 10.45
C THR A 73 1.61 8.27 11.13
N PRO A 74 2.61 9.04 10.68
CA PRO A 74 2.86 10.37 11.22
C PRO A 74 1.59 11.21 11.15
N LEU A 75 1.21 11.82 12.27
CA LEU A 75 0.05 12.69 12.29
C LEU A 75 0.34 13.95 11.46
N PRO A 76 -0.62 14.42 10.64
CA PRO A 76 -0.48 15.67 9.92
C PRO A 76 -0.24 16.79 10.93
N GLN A 77 0.73 17.66 10.65
CA GLN A 77 0.99 18.78 11.52
C GLN A 77 -0.22 19.73 11.53
N GLN A 78 -0.69 20.06 12.73
CA GLN A 78 -1.71 21.09 12.92
C GLN A 78 -1.01 22.44 13.05
N ASP A 79 -0.82 23.08 11.91
CA ASP A 79 -0.24 24.41 11.83
C ASP A 79 -1.27 25.52 12.10
N ASP A 80 -0.79 26.65 12.62
CA ASP A 80 -1.57 27.89 12.74
C ASP A 80 -2.18 28.25 11.37
N PRO A 81 -3.50 28.51 11.27
CA PRO A 81 -4.12 28.97 10.03
C PRO A 81 -3.42 30.15 9.35
N ALA A 82 -2.70 30.99 10.11
CA ALA A 82 -1.90 32.08 9.56
C ALA A 82 -0.71 31.62 8.69
N SER A 83 -0.24 30.37 8.83
CA SER A 83 0.83 29.79 8.00
C SER A 83 0.31 29.02 6.77
N TRP A 84 -1.00 29.09 6.51
CA TRP A 84 -1.64 28.43 5.38
C TRP A 84 -1.64 29.35 4.16
N ALA A 85 -1.33 28.78 3.00
CA ALA A 85 -1.53 29.43 1.72
C ALA A 85 -2.67 28.74 0.96
N LEU A 86 -3.62 29.55 0.50
CA LEU A 86 -4.80 29.12 -0.21
C LEU A 86 -4.57 29.18 -1.72
N PHE A 87 -4.81 28.07 -2.42
CA PHE A 87 -4.89 28.10 -3.88
C PHE A 87 -6.20 28.74 -4.34
N ALA A 88 -6.07 29.92 -4.95
CA ALA A 88 -7.18 30.78 -5.33
C ALA A 88 -7.09 31.15 -6.83
N PRO A 89 -7.45 30.24 -7.75
CA PRO A 89 -7.37 30.51 -9.19
C PRO A 89 -8.30 31.68 -9.60
N ARG A 90 -7.89 32.49 -10.58
CA ARG A 90 -8.71 33.63 -11.06
C ARG A 90 -9.81 33.20 -12.02
N TRP A 91 -9.69 32.01 -12.61
CA TRP A 91 -10.66 31.41 -13.53
C TRP A 91 -10.45 29.89 -13.58
N TYR A 92 -11.42 29.14 -14.09
CA TYR A 92 -11.36 27.68 -14.18
C TYR A 92 -10.28 27.22 -15.18
N GLY A 93 -9.13 26.80 -14.66
CA GLY A 93 -7.93 26.48 -15.44
C GLY A 93 -6.71 27.36 -15.15
N ASP A 94 -6.84 28.36 -14.27
CA ASP A 94 -5.72 29.23 -13.87
C ASP A 94 -4.77 28.49 -12.92
N THR A 95 -3.64 28.03 -13.46
CA THR A 95 -2.61 27.30 -12.70
C THR A 95 -1.28 28.06 -12.60
N ALA A 96 -1.19 29.24 -13.22
CA ALA A 96 0.07 29.96 -13.39
C ALA A 96 0.73 30.38 -12.07
N GLY A 97 -0.08 30.64 -11.03
CA GLY A 97 0.41 31.05 -9.70
C GLY A 97 0.79 29.89 -8.78
N LEU A 98 0.64 28.64 -9.20
CA LEU A 98 0.70 27.51 -8.27
C LEU A 98 2.10 27.26 -7.69
N GLN A 99 3.16 27.32 -8.48
CA GLN A 99 4.52 27.17 -7.94
C GLN A 99 4.85 28.31 -6.96
N ALA A 100 4.52 29.57 -7.32
CA ALA A 100 4.75 30.72 -6.44
C ALA A 100 3.98 30.61 -5.11
N LEU A 101 2.80 29.97 -5.10
CA LEU A 101 2.07 29.66 -3.87
C LEU A 101 2.86 28.70 -2.97
N PHE A 102 3.44 27.65 -3.54
CA PHE A 102 4.28 26.70 -2.79
C PHE A 102 5.58 27.35 -2.28
N ASP A 103 6.15 28.26 -3.07
CA ASP A 103 7.37 28.99 -2.73
C ASP A 103 7.15 30.13 -1.72
N SER A 104 5.89 30.37 -1.28
CA SER A 104 5.53 31.48 -0.39
C SER A 104 6.11 31.39 1.03
N GLY A 105 6.68 30.23 1.40
CA GLY A 105 7.13 29.94 2.76
C GLY A 105 6.03 29.39 3.67
N ALA A 106 4.80 29.24 3.16
CA ALA A 106 3.71 28.59 3.88
C ALA A 106 4.03 27.12 4.20
N SER A 107 3.55 26.66 5.35
CA SER A 107 3.75 25.29 5.80
C SER A 107 2.61 24.36 5.39
N THR A 108 1.42 24.93 5.13
CA THR A 108 0.24 24.21 4.63
C THR A 108 -0.26 24.86 3.35
N ILE A 109 -0.47 24.05 2.30
CA ILE A 109 -1.13 24.46 1.07
C ILE A 109 -2.55 23.88 1.04
N SER A 110 -3.55 24.72 0.81
CA SER A 110 -4.95 24.31 0.78
C SER A 110 -5.58 24.50 -0.60
N PHE A 111 -6.33 23.48 -1.03
CA PHE A 111 -7.21 23.50 -2.20
C PHE A 111 -8.65 23.33 -1.69
N PRO A 112 -9.38 24.40 -1.34
CA PRO A 112 -10.71 24.27 -0.77
C PRO A 112 -11.72 23.76 -1.80
N PHE A 113 -12.68 22.97 -1.34
CA PHE A 113 -13.77 22.45 -2.16
C PHE A 113 -14.70 23.55 -2.70
N ASN A 114 -14.96 24.60 -1.93
CA ASN A 114 -15.95 25.63 -2.28
C ASN A 114 -15.33 26.90 -2.88
N TYR A 115 -14.44 26.76 -3.87
CA TYR A 115 -13.86 27.91 -4.56
C TYR A 115 -14.73 28.34 -5.77
N PRO A 116 -14.92 29.65 -6.07
CA PRO A 116 -16.04 30.24 -6.83
C PRO A 116 -16.39 29.72 -8.24
N TYR A 117 -15.65 28.78 -8.82
CA TYR A 117 -15.86 28.29 -10.19
C TYR A 117 -16.43 26.86 -10.29
N GLY A 118 -16.90 26.29 -9.18
CA GLY A 118 -17.89 25.20 -9.21
C GLY A 118 -17.41 23.85 -8.71
N GLN A 119 -18.24 23.28 -7.83
CA GLN A 119 -18.38 21.84 -7.56
C GLN A 119 -17.12 21.09 -7.10
N GLY A 120 -16.22 21.74 -6.34
CA GLY A 120 -15.15 20.99 -5.69
C GLY A 120 -14.07 20.47 -6.63
N ALA A 121 -13.88 21.04 -7.82
CA ALA A 121 -12.83 20.60 -8.72
C ALA A 121 -12.06 21.73 -9.42
N TYR A 122 -10.77 21.51 -9.64
CA TYR A 122 -9.88 22.42 -10.35
C TYR A 122 -9.48 21.82 -11.70
N LEU A 123 -9.55 22.59 -12.79
CA LEU A 123 -9.06 22.14 -14.10
C LEU A 123 -7.57 22.38 -14.24
N PHE A 124 -6.86 21.33 -14.63
CA PHE A 124 -5.47 21.35 -15.04
C PHE A 124 -5.40 20.73 -16.44
N TYR A 125 -5.67 21.55 -17.48
CA TYR A 125 -5.73 21.07 -18.87
C TYR A 125 -4.42 20.41 -19.27
N ASN A 126 -3.30 21.14 -19.17
CA ASN A 126 -1.96 20.55 -19.22
C ASN A 126 -1.55 20.07 -17.83
N GLU A 127 -0.71 19.03 -17.78
CA GLU A 127 -0.07 18.66 -16.52
C GLU A 127 0.75 19.83 -15.99
N VAL A 128 0.51 20.21 -14.74
CA VAL A 128 1.29 21.21 -14.02
C VAL A 128 2.14 20.49 -13.00
N GLU A 129 3.45 20.59 -13.19
CA GLU A 129 4.43 20.09 -12.25
C GLU A 129 4.72 21.17 -11.20
N VAL A 130 4.67 20.81 -9.92
CA VAL A 130 4.98 21.68 -8.79
C VAL A 130 6.02 21.01 -7.93
N ILE A 131 7.16 21.67 -7.73
CA ILE A 131 8.18 21.23 -6.76
C ILE A 131 7.67 21.58 -5.38
N VAL A 132 7.62 20.59 -4.48
CA VAL A 132 7.17 20.79 -3.10
C VAL A 132 8.38 21.13 -2.23
N PRO A 133 8.52 22.38 -1.75
CA PRO A 133 9.66 22.76 -0.94
C PRO A 133 9.59 22.10 0.46
N PRO A 134 10.73 21.96 1.16
CA PRO A 134 10.77 21.42 2.52
C PRO A 134 9.90 22.17 3.53
N THR A 135 9.64 23.46 3.29
CA THR A 135 8.77 24.30 4.13
C THR A 135 7.32 23.82 4.15
N VAL A 136 6.81 23.31 3.02
CA VAL A 136 5.46 22.76 2.92
C VAL A 136 5.44 21.37 3.53
N ARG A 137 4.70 21.19 4.62
CA ARG A 137 4.56 19.92 5.37
C ARG A 137 3.18 19.29 5.21
N ARG A 138 2.20 20.07 4.74
CA ARG A 138 0.83 19.59 4.51
C ARG A 138 0.24 20.17 3.22
N ILE A 139 -0.43 19.32 2.45
CA ILE A 139 -1.22 19.72 1.28
C ILE A 139 -2.60 19.08 1.44
N VAL A 140 -3.65 19.91 1.58
CA VAL A 140 -5.00 19.44 1.92
C VAL A 140 -6.02 19.88 0.87
N GLY A 141 -6.78 18.90 0.37
CA GLY A 141 -7.78 19.10 -0.68
C GLY A 141 -9.23 19.30 -0.21
N PHE A 142 -9.59 19.00 1.04
CA PHE A 142 -10.99 19.08 1.51
C PHE A 142 -12.01 18.41 0.55
N GLN A 143 -11.65 17.26 -0.02
CA GLN A 143 -12.37 16.51 -1.08
C GLN A 143 -12.30 17.11 -2.49
N ALA A 144 -11.43 18.09 -2.74
CA ALA A 144 -11.25 18.66 -4.05
C ALA A 144 -10.77 17.60 -5.07
N GLY A 145 -11.35 17.63 -6.27
CA GLY A 145 -10.88 16.92 -7.44
C GLY A 145 -9.94 17.76 -8.28
N ILE A 146 -9.00 17.11 -8.95
CA ILE A 146 -8.19 17.73 -10.01
C ILE A 146 -8.65 17.16 -11.35
N ASN A 147 -9.43 17.94 -12.08
CA ASN A 147 -9.87 17.61 -13.44
C ASN A 147 -8.69 17.73 -14.40
N SER A 148 -8.61 16.76 -15.32
CA SER A 148 -7.57 16.68 -16.35
C SER A 148 -8.22 16.40 -17.70
N ASP A 149 -7.56 16.80 -18.79
CA ASP A 149 -8.00 16.51 -20.16
C ASP A 149 -6.94 15.65 -20.86
N SER A 150 -7.35 14.52 -21.46
CA SER A 150 -6.43 13.61 -22.15
C SER A 150 -5.76 14.22 -23.37
N LYS A 151 -6.31 15.30 -23.93
CA LYS A 151 -5.70 16.08 -25.03
C LYS A 151 -4.65 17.07 -24.54
N GLY A 152 -4.63 17.38 -23.25
CA GLY A 152 -3.61 18.23 -22.67
C GLY A 152 -2.26 17.51 -22.54
N LYS A 153 -1.19 18.29 -22.39
CA LYS A 153 0.17 17.77 -22.20
C LYS A 153 0.20 16.78 -21.03
N ASN A 154 0.75 15.59 -21.27
CA ASN A 154 0.83 14.48 -20.31
C ASN A 154 -0.53 14.07 -19.69
N GLY A 155 -1.62 14.31 -20.43
CA GLY A 155 -2.98 13.99 -20.02
C GLY A 155 -3.54 14.87 -18.90
N GLY A 156 -2.95 16.05 -18.67
CA GLY A 156 -3.44 17.00 -17.67
C GLY A 156 -3.12 16.63 -16.21
N GLY A 157 -3.67 17.41 -15.28
CA GLY A 157 -3.63 17.14 -13.83
C GLY A 157 -2.52 17.87 -13.06
N LEU A 158 -2.49 17.65 -11.75
CA LEU A 158 -1.50 18.20 -10.84
C LEU A 158 -0.46 17.13 -10.52
N LYS A 159 0.82 17.43 -10.78
CA LYS A 159 1.94 16.58 -10.37
C LYS A 159 2.75 17.28 -9.29
N LEU A 160 2.70 16.74 -8.08
CA LEU A 160 3.50 17.17 -6.93
C LEU A 160 4.82 16.40 -6.93
N VAL A 161 5.93 17.12 -6.94
CA VAL A 161 7.28 16.52 -7.01
C VAL A 161 8.03 16.78 -5.71
N ILE A 162 8.34 15.70 -5.01
CA ILE A 162 9.13 15.70 -3.78
C ILE A 162 10.57 15.40 -4.19
N ALA A 163 11.31 16.46 -4.53
CA ALA A 163 12.69 16.40 -5.04
C ALA A 163 13.76 16.75 -3.99
N GLU A 164 13.35 17.32 -2.87
CA GLU A 164 14.25 17.75 -1.80
C GLU A 164 14.00 16.95 -0.53
N GLY A 165 15.08 16.53 0.13
CA GLY A 165 15.01 15.81 1.39
C GLY A 165 14.57 16.72 2.53
N SER A 166 13.93 16.14 3.55
CA SER A 166 13.57 16.84 4.78
C SER A 166 13.37 15.83 5.91
N ALA A 167 13.76 16.22 7.13
CA ALA A 167 13.43 15.45 8.33
C ALA A 167 11.92 15.55 8.68
N GLU A 168 11.25 16.61 8.22
CA GLU A 168 9.83 16.83 8.44
C GLU A 168 9.00 16.07 7.39
N PRO A 169 8.06 15.21 7.81
CA PRO A 169 7.16 14.52 6.89
C PRO A 169 6.35 15.49 6.01
N LEU A 170 5.95 15.01 4.83
CA LEU A 170 4.95 15.66 4.00
C LEU A 170 3.66 14.83 4.04
N THR A 171 2.55 15.44 4.45
CA THR A 171 1.22 14.85 4.30
C THR A 171 0.48 15.47 3.11
N ILE A 172 -0.04 14.62 2.23
CA ILE A 172 -0.96 14.99 1.15
C ILE A 172 -2.27 14.29 1.42
N GLU A 173 -3.35 15.04 1.62
CA GLU A 173 -4.61 14.46 2.08
C GLU A 173 -5.87 15.07 1.45
N GLN A 174 -6.96 14.30 1.50
CA GLN A 174 -8.31 14.77 1.17
C GLN A 174 -8.46 15.26 -0.27
N PHE A 175 -7.82 14.59 -1.23
CA PHE A 175 -8.11 14.80 -2.65
C PHE A 175 -9.02 13.69 -3.17
N GLY A 176 -10.12 14.08 -3.82
CA GLY A 176 -11.06 13.13 -4.40
C GLY A 176 -10.46 12.33 -5.56
N TYR A 177 -9.61 12.97 -6.38
CA TYR A 177 -8.88 12.36 -7.50
C TYR A 177 -7.92 13.36 -8.16
N GLY A 178 -7.08 12.86 -9.09
CA GLY A 178 -6.37 13.66 -10.09
C GLY A 178 -5.00 14.21 -9.66
N VAL A 179 -4.60 13.97 -8.41
CA VAL A 179 -3.25 14.28 -7.92
C VAL A 179 -2.29 13.15 -8.26
N LYS A 180 -1.19 13.51 -8.92
CA LYS A 180 -0.03 12.66 -9.19
C LYS A 180 1.10 13.07 -8.25
N VAL A 181 1.82 12.09 -7.72
CA VAL A 181 2.92 12.31 -6.78
C VAL A 181 4.16 11.62 -7.29
N GLU A 182 5.25 12.38 -7.40
CA GLU A 182 6.58 11.91 -7.79
C GLU A 182 7.51 12.05 -6.58
N HIS A 183 7.87 10.93 -5.97
CA HIS A 183 8.68 10.90 -4.75
C HIS A 183 10.10 10.44 -5.08
N ARG A 184 11.09 11.33 -4.97
CA ARG A 184 12.48 11.05 -5.36
C ARG A 184 13.51 11.64 -4.39
N ALA A 185 13.14 11.73 -3.11
CA ALA A 185 13.98 12.35 -2.10
C ALA A 185 13.83 11.70 -0.73
N ALA A 186 14.83 11.92 0.12
CA ALA A 186 14.84 11.44 1.50
C ALA A 186 13.92 12.30 2.38
N ARG A 187 12.61 12.10 2.22
CA ARG A 187 11.56 12.75 2.99
C ARG A 187 10.39 11.78 3.19
N THR A 188 9.98 11.56 4.44
CA THR A 188 8.81 10.71 4.71
C THR A 188 7.55 11.30 4.06
N LEU A 189 6.87 10.51 3.24
CA LEU A 189 5.65 10.90 2.55
C LEU A 189 4.45 10.15 3.12
N VAL A 190 3.38 10.89 3.40
CA VAL A 190 2.09 10.37 3.84
C VAL A 190 1.03 10.75 2.81
N LEU A 191 0.41 9.77 2.17
CA LEU A 191 -0.80 9.94 1.36
C LEU A 191 -1.98 9.45 2.16
N ARG A 192 -3.00 10.30 2.34
CA ARG A 192 -4.09 10.02 3.28
C ARG A 192 -5.46 10.43 2.78
N ASP A 193 -6.49 9.63 3.04
CA ASP A 193 -7.89 10.00 2.84
C ASP A 193 -8.17 10.54 1.42
N GLY A 194 -7.82 9.78 0.38
CA GLY A 194 -7.95 10.29 -1.00
C GLY A 194 -7.59 9.31 -2.10
N ALA A 195 -7.62 9.80 -3.35
CA ALA A 195 -7.23 9.02 -4.53
C ALA A 195 -6.03 9.65 -5.24
N TYR A 196 -4.97 8.85 -5.39
CA TYR A 196 -3.66 9.33 -5.86
C TYR A 196 -3.08 8.44 -6.96
N ARG A 197 -2.19 9.03 -7.77
CA ARG A 197 -1.18 8.27 -8.53
C ARG A 197 0.18 8.53 -7.90
N TYR A 198 0.98 7.48 -7.75
CA TYR A 198 2.30 7.56 -7.11
C TYR A 198 3.34 6.91 -8.00
N ASN A 199 4.46 7.61 -8.15
CA ASN A 199 5.70 7.06 -8.69
C ASN A 199 6.82 7.34 -7.69
N ASP A 200 7.70 6.36 -7.51
CA ASP A 200 8.95 6.54 -6.82
C ASP A 200 10.12 6.66 -7.79
N GLY A 201 11.14 7.40 -7.36
CA GLY A 201 12.41 7.55 -8.03
C GLY A 201 13.57 7.32 -7.06
N PRO A 202 14.82 7.29 -7.55
CA PRO A 202 16.00 7.21 -6.71
C PRO A 202 15.96 8.25 -5.59
N GLY A 203 16.21 7.81 -4.35
CA GLY A 203 16.16 8.67 -3.16
C GLY A 203 14.85 8.62 -2.39
N ALA A 204 13.76 8.06 -2.96
CA ALA A 204 12.51 7.86 -2.23
C ALA A 204 12.75 7.08 -0.93
N SER A 205 12.25 7.62 0.19
CA SER A 205 12.52 7.07 1.53
C SER A 205 11.37 6.22 2.07
N GLU A 206 10.53 6.80 2.91
CA GLU A 206 9.41 6.16 3.59
C GLU A 206 8.09 6.63 2.98
N LEU A 207 7.16 5.68 2.81
CA LEU A 207 5.82 5.95 2.32
C LEU A 207 4.77 5.40 3.29
N PHE A 208 3.83 6.25 3.67
CA PHE A 208 2.62 5.88 4.39
C PHE A 208 1.40 6.08 3.48
N LEU A 209 0.54 5.07 3.43
CA LEU A 209 -0.70 5.06 2.65
C LEU A 209 -1.86 4.80 3.62
N GLU A 210 -2.68 5.81 3.93
CA GLU A 210 -3.73 5.72 4.95
C GLU A 210 -5.11 6.00 4.32
N ASN A 211 -5.97 4.98 4.20
CA ASN A 211 -7.30 5.12 3.59
C ASN A 211 -7.23 5.74 2.18
N VAL A 212 -6.53 5.06 1.27
CA VAL A 212 -6.26 5.58 -0.08
C VAL A 212 -6.72 4.64 -1.18
N ILE A 213 -7.20 5.24 -2.27
CA ILE A 213 -7.33 4.60 -3.57
C ILE A 213 -6.08 4.95 -4.38
N ILE A 214 -5.35 3.95 -4.86
CA ILE A 214 -4.11 4.15 -5.62
C ILE A 214 -4.01 3.13 -6.73
N GLY A 215 -3.58 3.53 -7.92
CA GLY A 215 -3.56 2.60 -9.03
C GLY A 215 -2.88 3.08 -10.31
N PRO A 216 -1.98 2.27 -10.89
CA PRO A 216 -1.25 1.14 -10.28
C PRO A 216 -0.28 1.60 -9.17
N LEU A 217 0.03 0.73 -8.20
CA LEU A 217 1.13 0.97 -7.24
C LEU A 217 2.38 0.20 -7.69
N ARG A 218 3.46 0.94 -7.95
CA ARG A 218 4.77 0.41 -8.34
C ARG A 218 5.81 0.89 -7.34
N LEU A 219 6.54 -0.04 -6.73
CA LEU A 219 7.53 0.23 -5.70
C LEU A 219 8.90 -0.23 -6.20
N ASN A 220 9.62 0.65 -6.88
CA ASN A 220 10.90 0.34 -7.53
C ASN A 220 12.13 0.88 -6.78
N HIS A 221 11.94 1.88 -5.94
CA HIS A 221 13.01 2.61 -5.26
C HIS A 221 12.77 2.79 -3.76
N VAL A 222 11.51 2.98 -3.35
CA VAL A 222 11.13 3.14 -1.95
C VAL A 222 11.41 1.87 -1.16
N ARG A 223 11.91 2.00 0.08
CA ARG A 223 12.39 0.83 0.85
C ARG A 223 11.45 0.39 1.97
N GLN A 224 10.66 1.30 2.49
CA GLN A 224 9.75 1.05 3.60
C GLN A 224 8.39 1.64 3.28
N VAL A 225 7.37 0.79 3.28
CA VAL A 225 5.99 1.19 2.98
C VAL A 225 5.05 0.61 4.02
N TRP A 226 4.27 1.48 4.65
CA TRP A 226 3.18 1.11 5.54
C TRP A 226 1.85 1.56 4.94
N ALA A 227 0.94 0.61 4.73
CA ALA A 227 -0.38 0.88 4.19
C ALA A 227 -1.47 0.41 5.16
N ARG A 228 -2.50 1.24 5.33
CA ARG A 228 -3.72 0.92 6.06
C ARG A 228 -4.92 1.26 5.19
N GLN A 229 -5.90 0.35 5.12
CA GLN A 229 -7.12 0.54 4.32
C GLN A 229 -6.81 0.89 2.85
N LEU A 230 -5.95 0.08 2.23
CA LEU A 230 -5.49 0.29 0.86
C LEU A 230 -6.51 -0.25 -0.15
N ASN A 231 -6.86 0.55 -1.16
CA ASN A 231 -7.61 0.11 -2.32
C ASN A 231 -6.80 0.31 -3.62
N THR A 232 -6.71 -0.73 -4.45
CA THR A 232 -6.15 -0.67 -5.80
C THR A 232 -6.93 -1.59 -6.74
N GLU A 233 -7.23 -1.11 -7.95
CA GLU A 233 -8.05 -1.82 -8.95
C GLU A 233 -7.41 -1.78 -10.35
N SER A 234 -6.08 -1.62 -10.42
CA SER A 234 -5.35 -1.49 -11.68
C SER A 234 -4.99 -2.82 -12.36
N GLN A 235 -4.74 -2.77 -13.66
CA GLN A 235 -4.37 -3.93 -14.47
C GLN A 235 -2.98 -3.73 -15.12
N PRO A 236 -2.26 -4.80 -15.49
CA PRO A 236 -2.48 -6.22 -15.18
C PRO A 236 -1.85 -6.64 -13.84
N VAL A 237 -1.28 -5.70 -13.09
CA VAL A 237 -0.77 -5.92 -11.73
C VAL A 237 -1.19 -4.73 -10.88
N LYS A 238 -1.83 -4.98 -9.75
CA LYS A 238 -2.37 -3.93 -8.87
C LYS A 238 -1.27 -3.30 -8.01
N VAL A 239 -0.52 -4.12 -7.30
CA VAL A 239 0.71 -3.74 -6.59
C VAL A 239 1.89 -4.54 -7.13
N ASP A 240 2.94 -3.85 -7.57
CA ASP A 240 4.21 -4.46 -7.98
C ASP A 240 5.30 -3.98 -7.01
N ASN A 241 5.70 -4.85 -6.08
CA ASN A 241 6.71 -4.57 -5.07
C ASN A 241 8.05 -5.22 -5.47
N ARG A 242 9.02 -4.39 -5.84
CA ARG A 242 10.35 -4.82 -6.30
C ARG A 242 11.49 -4.35 -5.41
N SER A 243 11.21 -3.55 -4.39
CA SER A 243 12.27 -2.86 -3.63
C SER A 243 11.98 -2.64 -2.15
N ALA A 244 10.73 -2.80 -1.71
CA ALA A 244 10.28 -2.41 -0.39
C ALA A 244 10.02 -3.59 0.54
N ASP A 245 10.21 -3.33 1.83
CA ASP A 245 9.38 -3.93 2.86
C ASP A 245 8.00 -3.25 2.83
N LEU A 246 7.00 -3.98 2.33
CA LEU A 246 5.63 -3.54 2.21
C LEU A 246 4.79 -4.19 3.32
N TRP A 247 4.37 -3.40 4.29
CA TRP A 247 3.43 -3.81 5.33
C TRP A 247 2.05 -3.23 5.05
N VAL A 248 1.01 -4.07 5.03
CA VAL A 248 -0.36 -3.68 4.71
C VAL A 248 -1.34 -4.21 5.74
N LEU A 249 -2.18 -3.35 6.33
CA LEU A 249 -3.29 -3.72 7.20
C LEU A 249 -4.63 -3.27 6.60
N GLY A 250 -5.44 -4.23 6.18
CA GLY A 250 -6.68 -3.94 5.48
C GLY A 250 -6.42 -3.53 4.02
N PHE A 251 -6.75 -4.44 3.13
CA PHE A 251 -6.65 -4.25 1.69
C PHE A 251 -7.98 -4.59 1.02
N LYS A 252 -8.39 -3.81 0.03
CA LYS A 252 -9.56 -4.09 -0.78
C LYS A 252 -9.18 -4.05 -2.25
N THR A 253 -9.73 -4.98 -3.02
CA THR A 253 -9.67 -4.90 -4.47
C THR A 253 -10.84 -5.59 -5.14
N GLU A 254 -11.13 -5.16 -6.36
CA GLU A 254 -12.07 -5.75 -7.31
C GLU A 254 -11.35 -6.04 -8.63
N GLY A 255 -11.97 -6.83 -9.51
CA GLY A 255 -11.42 -7.11 -10.82
C GLY A 255 -10.49 -8.32 -10.86
N SER A 256 -10.24 -8.80 -12.07
CA SER A 256 -9.22 -9.78 -12.44
C SER A 256 -7.78 -9.33 -12.13
N TRP A 257 -6.80 -10.12 -12.57
CA TRP A 257 -5.36 -9.82 -12.53
C TRP A 257 -4.66 -9.97 -11.17
N THR A 258 -3.33 -9.95 -11.22
CA THR A 258 -2.47 -10.10 -10.05
C THR A 258 -2.67 -8.94 -9.08
N THR A 259 -3.03 -9.30 -7.85
CA THR A 259 -3.28 -8.36 -6.76
C THR A 259 -1.97 -7.84 -6.19
N ILE A 260 -1.05 -8.72 -5.81
CA ILE A 260 0.31 -8.32 -5.42
C ILE A 260 1.32 -9.23 -6.10
N ARG A 261 2.29 -8.61 -6.76
CA ARG A 261 3.56 -9.23 -7.12
C ARG A 261 4.63 -8.73 -6.16
N THR A 262 5.39 -9.66 -5.59
CA THR A 262 6.60 -9.38 -4.81
C THR A 262 7.78 -10.06 -5.49
N SER A 263 8.81 -9.29 -5.86
CA SER A 263 9.98 -9.81 -6.57
C SER A 263 11.27 -9.11 -6.15
N ASP A 264 12.40 -9.52 -6.76
CA ASP A 264 13.72 -8.88 -6.59
C ASP A 264 14.18 -8.80 -5.12
N GLY A 265 13.86 -9.82 -4.32
CA GLY A 265 14.20 -9.87 -2.89
C GLY A 265 13.36 -8.96 -1.99
N ALA A 266 12.34 -8.27 -2.52
CA ALA A 266 11.40 -7.48 -1.72
C ALA A 266 10.59 -8.35 -0.75
N ARG A 267 9.94 -7.70 0.23
CA ARG A 267 9.14 -8.37 1.25
C ARG A 267 7.75 -7.77 1.34
N THR A 268 6.71 -8.61 1.38
CA THR A 268 5.32 -8.14 1.54
C THR A 268 4.63 -8.86 2.69
N GLU A 269 4.18 -8.12 3.70
CA GLU A 269 3.28 -8.60 4.74
C GLU A 269 1.89 -8.00 4.54
N LEU A 270 0.91 -8.84 4.19
CA LEU A 270 -0.49 -8.47 4.00
C LEU A 270 -1.34 -9.03 5.14
N LEU A 271 -1.90 -8.14 5.96
CA LEU A 271 -2.68 -8.46 7.14
C LEU A 271 -4.13 -8.07 6.92
N GLY A 272 -4.93 -9.02 6.41
CA GLY A 272 -6.33 -8.84 6.13
C GLY A 272 -6.55 -8.18 4.77
N ALA A 273 -7.14 -8.95 3.85
CA ALA A 273 -7.57 -8.45 2.55
C ALA A 273 -8.95 -8.97 2.19
N TYR A 274 -9.72 -8.13 1.51
CA TYR A 274 -10.98 -8.46 0.87
C TYR A 274 -10.77 -8.46 -0.63
N LEU A 275 -10.69 -9.66 -1.22
CA LEU A 275 -10.42 -9.86 -2.64
C LEU A 275 -11.71 -10.23 -3.35
N MET A 276 -12.25 -9.30 -4.16
CA MET A 276 -13.47 -9.53 -4.91
C MET A 276 -13.15 -9.88 -6.37
N GLY A 277 -13.34 -11.15 -6.72
CA GLY A 277 -13.22 -11.64 -8.10
C GLY A 277 -14.46 -11.29 -8.91
N ILE A 278 -14.69 -10.00 -9.17
CA ILE A 278 -15.67 -9.55 -10.17
C ILE A 278 -14.91 -9.16 -11.45
N HIS A 279 -15.58 -9.11 -12.60
CA HIS A 279 -14.96 -8.73 -13.89
C HIS A 279 -13.79 -9.64 -14.31
N VAL A 280 -13.94 -10.96 -14.11
CA VAL A 280 -13.03 -11.96 -14.69
C VAL A 280 -13.73 -12.55 -15.92
N ASP A 281 -13.49 -11.91 -17.06
CA ASP A 281 -14.27 -12.08 -18.28
C ASP A 281 -13.49 -12.83 -19.38
N THR A 282 -12.16 -12.86 -19.33
CA THR A 282 -11.34 -13.60 -20.30
C THR A 282 -10.61 -14.82 -19.69
N PRO A 283 -10.21 -15.82 -20.50
CA PRO A 283 -9.35 -16.91 -20.03
C PRO A 283 -8.03 -16.41 -19.43
N GLU A 284 -7.39 -15.42 -20.05
CA GLU A 284 -6.12 -14.84 -19.59
C GLU A 284 -6.28 -14.23 -18.19
N GLU A 285 -7.39 -13.55 -17.94
CA GLU A 285 -7.74 -12.97 -16.64
C GLU A 285 -7.94 -14.03 -15.55
N ARG A 286 -8.49 -15.20 -15.91
CA ARG A 286 -8.72 -16.32 -14.98
C ARG A 286 -7.43 -17.03 -14.57
N GLU A 287 -6.49 -17.13 -15.50
CA GLU A 287 -5.20 -17.79 -15.30
C GLU A 287 -4.16 -16.87 -14.65
N ALA A 288 -4.44 -15.58 -14.52
CA ALA A 288 -3.61 -14.65 -13.76
C ALA A 288 -3.61 -15.02 -12.27
N PRO A 289 -2.44 -15.32 -11.66
CA PRO A 289 -2.38 -15.60 -10.23
C PRO A 289 -2.76 -14.37 -9.40
N VAL A 290 -3.54 -14.58 -8.33
CA VAL A 290 -3.87 -13.51 -7.37
C VAL A 290 -2.60 -12.93 -6.75
N PHE A 291 -1.73 -13.81 -6.26
CA PHE A 291 -0.45 -13.46 -5.68
C PHE A 291 0.69 -14.08 -6.48
N VAL A 292 1.73 -13.30 -6.69
CA VAL A 292 2.98 -13.75 -7.32
C VAL A 292 4.14 -13.43 -6.40
N VAL A 293 4.93 -14.44 -6.05
CA VAL A 293 6.16 -14.29 -5.26
C VAL A 293 7.32 -14.87 -6.07
N GLU A 294 8.27 -14.04 -6.46
CA GLU A 294 9.39 -14.43 -7.32
C GLU A 294 10.73 -14.08 -6.66
N ASP A 295 11.42 -15.09 -6.13
CA ASP A 295 12.73 -14.92 -5.49
C ASP A 295 12.69 -13.81 -4.42
N ALA A 296 11.60 -13.82 -3.65
CA ALA A 296 11.19 -12.80 -2.68
C ALA A 296 10.43 -13.45 -1.51
N SER A 297 9.99 -12.63 -0.53
CA SER A 297 9.24 -13.16 0.63
C SER A 297 7.88 -12.49 0.81
N ALA A 298 6.87 -13.26 1.19
CA ALA A 298 5.54 -12.77 1.53
C ALA A 298 4.90 -13.54 2.70
N SER A 299 4.16 -12.84 3.54
CA SER A 299 3.19 -13.42 4.47
C SER A 299 1.82 -12.80 4.26
N LEU A 300 0.82 -13.62 3.92
CA LEU A 300 -0.47 -13.16 3.43
C LEU A 300 -1.61 -13.71 4.30
N VAL A 301 -2.47 -12.80 4.75
CA VAL A 301 -3.72 -13.09 5.48
C VAL A 301 -4.85 -12.45 4.69
N TYR A 302 -5.75 -13.25 4.13
CA TYR A 302 -6.77 -12.73 3.21
C TYR A 302 -8.04 -13.56 3.18
N ARG A 303 -9.09 -12.93 2.66
CA ARG A 303 -10.35 -13.56 2.28
C ARG A 303 -10.66 -13.25 0.83
N GLN A 304 -10.96 -14.30 0.07
CA GLN A 304 -11.50 -14.16 -1.27
C GLN A 304 -13.01 -14.39 -1.25
N ILE A 305 -13.75 -13.53 -1.96
CA ILE A 305 -15.17 -13.75 -2.24
C ILE A 305 -15.39 -13.59 -3.74
N GLY A 306 -16.02 -14.59 -4.34
CA GLY A 306 -16.63 -14.45 -5.67
C GLY A 306 -18.06 -14.96 -5.58
N TYR A 307 -18.99 -14.12 -6.01
CA TYR A 307 -20.43 -14.42 -5.95
C TYR A 307 -20.90 -15.37 -7.07
N GLN A 308 -20.05 -15.63 -8.06
CA GLN A 308 -20.31 -16.56 -9.17
C GLN A 308 -19.08 -17.45 -9.36
N GLU A 309 -19.29 -18.75 -9.58
CA GLU A 309 -18.20 -19.73 -9.64
C GLU A 309 -17.19 -19.41 -10.75
N ASP A 310 -17.66 -18.97 -11.91
CA ASP A 310 -16.88 -18.67 -13.12
C ASP A 310 -16.18 -17.30 -13.12
N LYS A 311 -16.47 -16.45 -12.14
CA LYS A 311 -15.82 -15.14 -11.95
C LYS A 311 -14.61 -15.18 -11.03
N ASN A 312 -14.19 -16.37 -10.61
CA ASN A 312 -13.11 -16.52 -9.68
C ASN A 312 -11.75 -16.78 -10.35
N TYR A 313 -10.69 -16.32 -9.69
CA TYR A 313 -9.30 -16.68 -10.01
C TYR A 313 -9.09 -18.20 -9.98
N ARG A 314 -8.39 -18.75 -10.97
CA ARG A 314 -8.01 -20.17 -10.98
C ARG A 314 -6.71 -20.45 -10.25
N VAL A 315 -5.83 -19.47 -10.16
CA VAL A 315 -4.54 -19.59 -9.45
C VAL A 315 -4.49 -18.59 -8.30
N LEU A 316 -4.35 -19.08 -7.08
CA LEU A 316 -4.28 -18.23 -5.88
C LEU A 316 -2.87 -17.69 -5.65
N LEU A 317 -1.87 -18.57 -5.77
CA LEU A 317 -0.47 -18.23 -5.57
C LEU A 317 0.37 -18.86 -6.67
N ARG A 318 1.25 -18.06 -7.25
CA ARG A 318 2.41 -18.55 -8.01
C ARG A 318 3.66 -18.16 -7.24
N GLU A 319 4.48 -19.14 -6.91
CA GLU A 319 5.75 -18.93 -6.23
C GLU A 319 6.90 -19.48 -7.09
N ARG A 320 7.89 -18.64 -7.38
CA ARG A 320 9.16 -19.06 -8.00
C ARG A 320 10.29 -18.89 -6.99
N ARG A 321 11.05 -19.96 -6.77
CA ARG A 321 12.29 -19.94 -5.96
C ARG A 321 13.42 -20.61 -6.73
N ASN A 322 14.53 -19.91 -6.92
CA ASN A 322 15.75 -20.46 -7.54
C ASN A 322 15.45 -21.15 -8.89
N GLY A 323 14.61 -20.53 -9.72
CA GLY A 323 14.20 -21.05 -11.03
C GLY A 323 13.14 -22.15 -11.02
N VAL A 324 12.69 -22.64 -9.85
CA VAL A 324 11.60 -23.60 -9.73
C VAL A 324 10.29 -22.88 -9.44
N THR A 325 9.26 -23.13 -10.24
CA THR A 325 7.92 -22.55 -10.07
C THR A 325 6.96 -23.59 -9.51
N ARG A 326 6.16 -23.20 -8.52
CA ARG A 326 5.00 -23.93 -8.03
C ARG A 326 3.78 -23.02 -8.06
N GLU A 327 2.62 -23.61 -8.25
CA GLU A 327 1.36 -22.89 -8.24
C GLU A 327 0.37 -23.58 -7.32
N GLN A 328 -0.53 -22.76 -6.77
CA GLN A 328 -1.69 -23.20 -6.04
C GLN A 328 -2.96 -22.91 -6.84
N PRO A 329 -3.57 -23.93 -7.47
CA PRO A 329 -4.90 -23.80 -8.04
C PRO A 329 -5.96 -23.53 -6.97
N ARG A 330 -7.02 -22.84 -7.35
CA ARG A 330 -8.24 -22.67 -6.56
C ARG A 330 -8.91 -24.04 -6.32
N GLY A 331 -9.49 -24.21 -5.14
CA GLY A 331 -10.28 -25.41 -4.78
C GLY A 331 -9.55 -26.41 -3.88
N LEU A 332 -8.23 -26.31 -3.77
CA LEU A 332 -7.44 -27.09 -2.79
C LEU A 332 -7.27 -26.36 -1.46
N TRP A 333 -7.38 -25.02 -1.45
CA TRP A 333 -7.32 -24.18 -0.24
C TRP A 333 -8.66 -23.46 0.00
N PRO A 334 -8.99 -23.16 1.26
CA PRO A 334 -10.19 -22.40 1.61
C PRO A 334 -10.11 -20.95 1.12
N ASN A 335 -11.27 -20.30 1.01
CA ASN A 335 -11.38 -18.88 0.68
C ASN A 335 -10.87 -17.94 1.78
N GLU A 336 -10.76 -18.46 3.02
CA GLU A 336 -10.25 -17.72 4.19
C GLU A 336 -8.90 -18.31 4.61
N VAL A 337 -7.85 -17.53 4.40
CA VAL A 337 -6.46 -17.91 4.69
C VAL A 337 -5.98 -17.07 5.86
N ALA A 338 -5.72 -17.74 6.98
CA ALA A 338 -5.21 -17.13 8.20
C ALA A 338 -3.69 -16.93 8.15
N LEU A 339 -2.95 -17.78 7.44
CA LEU A 339 -1.56 -17.52 7.10
C LEU A 339 -1.15 -18.28 5.83
N LEU A 340 -0.64 -17.55 4.85
CA LEU A 340 0.16 -18.08 3.76
C LEU A 340 1.56 -17.53 3.90
N SER A 341 2.55 -18.42 3.91
CA SER A 341 3.97 -18.06 4.03
C SER A 341 4.75 -18.47 2.77
N ALA A 342 5.48 -17.51 2.22
CA ALA A 342 6.43 -17.70 1.13
C ALA A 342 7.73 -16.98 1.53
N TYR A 343 8.83 -17.70 1.63
CA TYR A 343 10.12 -17.14 2.04
C TYR A 343 11.13 -17.43 0.96
N ALA A 344 11.80 -16.41 0.46
CA ALA A 344 13.10 -16.67 -0.13
C ALA A 344 13.97 -17.29 0.99
N GLU A 345 14.63 -18.40 0.70
CA GLU A 345 15.84 -18.77 1.46
C GLU A 345 16.70 -17.51 1.57
N PRO A 346 17.40 -17.25 2.69
CA PRO A 346 18.40 -16.20 2.70
C PRO A 346 19.40 -16.52 1.58
N SER A 347 19.19 -15.91 0.41
CA SER A 347 20.13 -15.98 -0.68
C SER A 347 21.40 -15.35 -0.16
N ALA A 348 22.53 -16.03 -0.35
CA ALA A 348 23.83 -15.38 -0.25
C ALA A 348 23.68 -14.05 -0.99
N GLN A 349 23.90 -12.93 -0.26
CA GLN A 349 23.64 -11.59 -0.78
C GLN A 349 24.13 -11.48 -2.23
N PRO A 350 23.35 -10.85 -3.12
CA PRO A 350 23.82 -10.63 -4.48
C PRO A 350 25.15 -9.90 -4.42
N ASP A 351 26.18 -10.47 -5.06
CA ASP A 351 27.52 -9.89 -5.13
C ASP A 351 27.41 -8.44 -5.64
N PRO A 352 27.77 -7.43 -4.83
CA PRO A 352 27.70 -6.02 -5.24
C PRO A 352 28.58 -5.72 -6.46
N SER A 353 29.46 -6.63 -6.89
CA SER A 353 30.28 -6.47 -8.09
C SER A 353 29.52 -6.61 -9.43
N LEU A 354 28.26 -7.08 -9.42
CA LEU A 354 27.45 -7.26 -10.63
C LEU A 354 26.68 -6.01 -11.07
N SER A 355 26.44 -5.04 -10.18
CA SER A 355 25.77 -3.78 -10.53
C SER A 355 26.72 -2.73 -11.15
N GLU A 356 28.04 -2.88 -10.98
CA GLU A 356 29.04 -1.96 -11.55
C GLU A 356 29.43 -2.27 -13.00
N ARG A 357 29.07 -3.44 -13.56
CA ARG A 357 29.52 -3.84 -14.91
C ARG A 357 28.63 -3.38 -16.07
N LEU A 358 27.51 -2.68 -15.81
CA LEU A 358 26.56 -2.28 -16.86
C LEU A 358 26.52 -0.77 -17.17
N TYR A 359 27.43 0.03 -16.62
CA TYR A 359 27.58 1.44 -16.99
C TYR A 359 29.02 1.80 -17.34
N LEU A 360 29.42 1.47 -18.57
CA LEU A 360 30.54 2.12 -19.26
C LEU A 360 30.03 2.74 -20.56
N PRO A 361 30.12 4.07 -20.74
CA PRO A 361 29.68 4.73 -21.96
C PRO A 361 30.67 4.47 -23.09
N LEU A 362 30.19 3.92 -24.21
CA LEU A 362 30.89 3.93 -25.49
C LEU A 362 30.99 5.37 -26.00
N LEU A 363 32.14 5.99 -25.75
CA LEU A 363 32.62 7.18 -26.45
C LEU A 363 34.04 6.89 -26.99
N ARG A 364 34.23 7.23 -28.28
CA ARG A 364 35.43 7.14 -29.14
C ARG A 364 35.63 5.75 -29.80
N ARG A 365 35.73 5.63 -31.12
CA ARG A 365 36.25 6.56 -32.15
C ARG A 365 35.26 6.83 -33.28
#